data_AF-A0A7S0TKC4-F1
#
_entry.id   AF-A0A7S0TKC4-F1
#
_cell.length_a   1.000
_cell.length_b   1.000
_cell.length_c   1.000
_cell.angle_alpha   90.00
_cell.angle_beta   90.00
_cell.angle_gamma   90.00
#
_symmetry.space_group_name_H-M   'P 1'
#
loop_
_entity.id
_entity.type
_entity.pdbx_description
1 polymer ?
#
loop_
_entity_poly.entity_id
_entity_poly.type
_entity_poly.pdbx_seq_one_letter_code
_entity_poly.pdbx_strand_id
1 'polypeptide(L)'
;GAPAKVAEAAGKGGKEESEALRAAYSSLMSQPDGEVVKMATALVERIKSKDQGGLSRAEEVVLRSNEEFPNDIGLLSVFMLNIVTLQPGESMFLKPNLPHAYLRGDCMELMAASDNVVRAGFTPKFKDVSTLTAMLDYHPGKPELMTGIPEGPNVRLYAPPSEQFPEFALRRCVLSAGEEASLGTSSCPRVAICTSGG
;
A
#
# COMPACT_ATOMS: atom_id res chain seq x y z
N GLY A 1 -9.37 -34.92 -1.81
CA GLY A 1 -10.41 -33.92 -2.12
C GLY A 1 -9.72 -32.69 -2.63
N ALA A 2 -10.09 -32.21 -3.82
CA ALA A 2 -9.49 -31.03 -4.43
C ALA A 2 -9.69 -29.78 -3.54
N PRO A 3 -8.69 -28.88 -3.42
CA PRO A 3 -8.88 -27.64 -2.68
C PRO A 3 -9.85 -26.74 -3.43
N ALA A 4 -10.85 -26.25 -2.70
CA ALA A 4 -11.85 -25.32 -3.18
C ALA A 4 -11.16 -24.03 -3.65
N LYS A 5 -11.44 -23.62 -4.89
CA LYS A 5 -11.21 -22.25 -5.37
C LYS A 5 -12.03 -21.31 -4.49
N VAL A 6 -11.38 -20.51 -3.66
CA VAL A 6 -11.98 -19.29 -3.13
C VAL A 6 -11.63 -18.20 -4.14
N ALA A 7 -12.51 -18.03 -5.11
CA ALA A 7 -12.53 -16.86 -5.98
C ALA A 7 -13.89 -16.19 -5.81
N GLU A 8 -13.87 -14.85 -5.81
CA GLU A 8 -14.98 -13.88 -5.77
C GLU A 8 -15.58 -13.61 -4.37
N ALA A 9 -15.77 -12.36 -3.91
CA ALA A 9 -15.87 -11.09 -4.62
C ALA A 9 -15.30 -9.92 -3.78
N ALA A 10 -14.29 -9.22 -4.33
CA ALA A 10 -14.13 -7.80 -4.03
C ALA A 10 -15.25 -7.09 -4.80
N GLY A 11 -16.19 -6.48 -4.08
CA GLY A 11 -17.32 -5.79 -4.69
C GLY A 11 -16.82 -4.78 -5.71
N LYS A 12 -17.13 -5.02 -6.99
CA LYS A 12 -16.89 -4.02 -8.04
C LYS A 12 -17.81 -2.85 -7.73
N GLY A 13 -17.25 -1.73 -7.29
CA GLY A 13 -17.97 -0.47 -7.27
C GLY A 13 -18.61 -0.23 -8.63
N GLY A 14 -19.80 0.38 -8.65
CA GLY A 14 -20.51 0.66 -9.88
C GLY A 14 -19.67 1.56 -10.81
N LYS A 15 -19.94 1.51 -12.12
CA LYS A 15 -19.31 2.42 -13.10
C LYS A 15 -19.42 3.89 -12.66
N GLU A 16 -20.59 4.27 -12.15
CA GLU A 16 -20.89 5.60 -11.62
C GLU A 16 -20.01 5.97 -10.41
N GLU A 17 -19.79 5.03 -9.48
CA GLU A 17 -18.94 5.25 -8.31
C GLU A 17 -17.47 5.46 -8.72
N SER A 18 -16.98 4.68 -9.69
CA SER A 18 -15.62 4.81 -10.22
C SER A 18 -15.42 6.16 -10.93
N GLU A 19 -16.43 6.61 -11.68
CA GLU A 19 -16.42 7.93 -12.33
C GLU A 19 -16.47 9.07 -11.32
N ALA A 20 -17.28 8.96 -10.27
CA ALA A 20 -17.35 9.93 -9.18
C ALA A 20 -16.01 10.02 -8.42
N LEU A 21 -15.39 8.87 -8.12
CA LEU A 21 -14.07 8.83 -7.48
C LEU A 21 -12.99 9.46 -8.36
N ARG A 22 -13.01 9.16 -9.67
CA ARG A 22 -12.13 9.82 -10.64
C ARG A 22 -12.30 11.33 -10.64
N ALA A 23 -13.53 11.81 -10.72
CA ALA A 23 -13.83 13.24 -10.73
C ALA A 23 -13.37 13.92 -9.43
N ALA A 24 -13.66 13.33 -8.28
CA ALA A 24 -13.27 13.86 -6.97
C ALA A 24 -11.75 13.92 -6.80
N TYR A 25 -11.05 12.83 -7.10
CA TYR A 25 -9.59 12.78 -6.96
C TYR A 25 -8.88 13.69 -7.97
N SER A 26 -9.37 13.76 -9.22
CA SER A 26 -8.81 14.65 -10.24
C SER A 26 -8.99 16.12 -9.88
N SER A 27 -10.16 16.47 -9.32
CA SER A 27 -10.44 17.83 -8.83
C SER A 27 -9.51 18.22 -7.69
N LEU A 28 -9.26 17.31 -6.74
CA LEU A 28 -8.29 17.51 -5.66
C LEU A 28 -6.87 17.72 -6.22
N MET A 29 -6.40 16.79 -7.07
CA MET A 29 -5.04 16.80 -7.59
C MET A 29 -4.73 18.00 -8.50
N SER A 30 -5.76 18.65 -9.05
CA SER A 30 -5.63 19.81 -9.94
C SER A 30 -5.73 21.15 -9.21
N GLN A 31 -5.86 21.16 -7.87
CA GLN A 31 -5.92 22.41 -7.11
C GLN A 31 -4.60 23.18 -7.21
N PRO A 32 -4.64 24.52 -7.32
CA PRO A 32 -3.43 25.33 -7.24
C PRO A 32 -2.73 25.17 -5.88
N ASP A 33 -1.40 25.25 -5.86
CA ASP A 33 -0.59 25.08 -4.65
C ASP A 33 -1.07 25.96 -3.47
N GLY A 34 -1.47 27.21 -3.75
CA GLY A 34 -2.00 28.12 -2.73
C GLY A 34 -3.28 27.63 -2.05
N GLU A 35 -4.21 27.02 -2.81
CA GLU A 35 -5.43 26.43 -2.25
C GLU A 35 -5.12 25.13 -1.51
N VAL A 36 -4.17 24.32 -2.00
CA VAL A 36 -3.69 23.13 -1.27
C VAL A 36 -3.13 23.52 0.10
N VAL A 37 -2.25 24.53 0.15
CA VAL A 37 -1.67 25.02 1.41
C VAL A 37 -2.76 25.46 2.38
N LYS A 38 -3.71 26.27 1.89
CA LYS A 38 -4.84 26.76 2.70
C LYS A 38 -5.69 25.62 3.25
N MET A 39 -6.08 24.66 2.42
CA MET A 39 -6.89 23.51 2.83
C MET A 39 -6.13 22.61 3.81
N ALA A 40 -4.85 22.33 3.56
CA ALA A 40 -4.03 21.49 4.41
C ALA A 40 -3.78 22.15 5.78
N THR A 41 -3.50 23.45 5.82
CA THR A 41 -3.36 24.21 7.08
C THR A 41 -4.67 24.16 7.87
N ALA A 42 -5.80 24.49 7.23
CA ALA A 42 -7.10 24.48 7.89
C ALA A 42 -7.49 23.08 8.40
N LEU A 43 -7.15 22.02 7.65
CA LEU A 43 -7.34 20.64 8.07
C LEU A 43 -6.55 20.32 9.33
N VAL A 44 -5.25 20.65 9.37
CA VAL A 44 -4.38 20.39 10.53
C VAL A 44 -4.86 21.16 11.75
N GLU A 45 -5.21 22.43 11.60
CA GLU A 45 -5.76 23.26 12.68
C GLU A 45 -7.05 22.66 13.24
N ARG A 46 -7.99 22.27 12.36
CA ARG A 46 -9.25 21.63 12.75
C ARG A 46 -9.04 20.33 13.51
N ILE A 47 -8.04 19.53 13.12
CA ILE A 47 -7.72 18.28 13.82
C ILE A 47 -7.15 18.59 15.21
N LYS A 48 -6.24 19.56 15.32
CA LYS A 48 -5.63 19.96 16.59
C LYS A 48 -6.63 20.58 17.58
N SER A 49 -7.69 21.22 17.09
CA SER A 49 -8.73 21.83 17.92
C SER A 49 -9.83 20.85 18.37
N LYS A 50 -9.69 19.54 18.14
CA LYS A 50 -10.66 18.55 18.60
C LYS A 50 -10.47 18.25 20.08
N ASP A 51 -11.43 18.68 20.90
CA ASP A 51 -11.38 18.50 22.35
C ASP A 51 -11.95 17.17 22.86
N GLN A 52 -12.81 16.47 22.08
CA GLN A 52 -13.48 15.23 22.52
C GLN A 52 -13.63 14.22 21.37
N GLY A 53 -13.39 12.93 21.65
CA GLY A 53 -13.66 11.81 20.72
C GLY A 53 -12.45 11.08 20.15
N GLY A 54 -11.22 11.53 20.44
CA GLY A 54 -10.00 10.96 19.87
C GLY A 54 -9.83 11.29 18.38
N LEU A 55 -8.66 11.00 17.83
CA LEU A 55 -8.39 11.18 16.40
C LEU A 55 -8.81 9.92 15.64
N SER A 56 -9.40 10.11 14.47
CA SER A 56 -9.49 8.99 13.52
C SER A 56 -8.09 8.62 13.03
N ARG A 57 -7.93 7.39 12.56
CA ARG A 57 -6.66 6.90 12.01
C ARG A 57 -6.12 7.77 10.85
N ALA A 58 -7.02 8.35 10.05
CA ALA A 58 -6.64 9.31 9.00
C ALA A 58 -6.07 10.60 9.58
N GLU A 59 -6.68 11.11 10.65
CA GLU A 59 -6.25 12.34 11.32
C GLU A 59 -4.91 12.15 12.03
N GLU A 60 -4.66 10.99 12.64
CA GLU A 60 -3.35 10.62 13.19
C GLU A 60 -2.27 10.61 12.10
N VAL A 61 -2.57 10.00 10.94
CA VAL A 61 -1.66 10.01 9.79
C VAL A 61 -1.40 11.44 9.31
N VAL A 62 -2.44 12.27 9.19
CA VAL A 62 -2.31 13.67 8.77
C VAL A 62 -1.41 14.46 9.71
N LEU A 63 -1.63 14.40 11.03
CA LEU A 63 -0.81 15.16 11.98
C LEU A 63 0.65 14.75 11.91
N ARG A 64 0.93 13.44 11.89
CA ARG A 64 2.30 12.93 11.80
C ARG A 64 2.95 13.29 10.46
N SER A 65 2.27 13.01 9.34
CA SER A 65 2.82 13.29 8.00
C SER A 65 3.02 14.78 7.76
N ASN A 66 2.27 15.66 8.44
CA ASN A 66 2.47 17.12 8.34
C ASN A 66 3.78 17.58 9.01
N GLU A 67 4.37 16.81 9.91
CA GLU A 67 5.69 17.14 10.49
C GLU A 67 6.81 17.03 9.44
N GLU A 68 6.69 16.05 8.52
CA GLU A 68 7.67 15.80 7.46
C GLU A 68 7.32 16.51 6.15
N PHE A 69 6.02 16.60 5.83
CA PHE A 69 5.48 17.16 4.60
C PHE A 69 4.42 18.22 4.90
N PRO A 70 4.81 19.36 5.47
CA PRO A 70 3.87 20.42 5.80
C PRO A 70 3.18 20.94 4.54
N ASN A 71 1.86 21.13 4.63
CA ASN A 71 1.03 21.69 3.55
C ASN A 71 1.01 20.88 2.24
N ASP A 72 1.38 19.60 2.28
CA ASP A 72 1.38 18.74 1.09
C ASP A 72 -0.02 18.20 0.76
N ILE A 73 -0.34 18.08 -0.54
CA ILE A 73 -1.61 17.52 -1.04
C ILE A 73 -1.87 16.07 -0.56
N GLY A 74 -0.82 15.35 -0.19
CA GLY A 74 -0.89 14.03 0.44
C GLY A 74 -1.74 14.05 1.70
N LEU A 75 -1.71 15.14 2.48
CA LEU A 75 -2.51 15.28 3.71
C LEU A 75 -4.01 15.24 3.41
N LEU A 76 -4.43 15.74 2.25
CA LEU A 76 -5.81 15.66 1.77
C LEU A 76 -6.10 14.29 1.13
N SER A 77 -5.14 13.76 0.39
CA SER A 77 -5.26 12.46 -0.29
C SER A 77 -5.43 11.28 0.66
N VAL A 78 -4.95 11.37 1.90
CA VAL A 78 -5.12 10.31 2.93
C VAL A 78 -6.58 9.91 3.12
N PHE A 79 -7.54 10.84 2.96
CA PHE A 79 -8.97 10.54 3.13
C PHE A 79 -9.60 9.80 1.93
N MET A 80 -8.88 9.69 0.81
CA MET A 80 -9.29 8.98 -0.39
C MET A 80 -8.68 7.57 -0.48
N LEU A 81 -7.81 7.20 0.48
CA LEU A 81 -7.03 5.96 0.46
C LEU A 81 -7.30 5.11 1.71
N ASN A 82 -7.10 3.81 1.56
CA ASN A 82 -7.15 2.89 2.70
C ASN A 82 -5.89 3.03 3.56
N ILE A 83 -6.06 3.16 4.88
CA ILE A 83 -4.94 3.16 5.83
C ILE A 83 -4.79 1.76 6.42
N VAL A 84 -3.73 1.07 6.03
CA VAL A 84 -3.50 -0.35 6.34
C VAL A 84 -2.39 -0.48 7.39
N THR A 85 -2.55 -1.39 8.36
CA THR A 85 -1.43 -1.87 9.19
C THR A 85 -1.22 -3.33 8.82
N LEU A 86 -0.02 -3.67 8.37
CA LEU A 86 0.40 -5.06 8.26
C LEU A 86 1.01 -5.52 9.58
N GLN A 87 0.55 -6.66 10.08
CA GLN A 87 1.19 -7.38 11.18
C GLN A 87 2.40 -8.19 10.65
N PRO A 88 3.37 -8.54 11.52
CA PRO A 88 4.49 -9.39 11.11
C PRO A 88 4.04 -10.69 10.43
N GLY A 89 4.44 -10.86 9.16
CA GLY A 89 4.04 -12.02 8.35
C GLY A 89 2.79 -11.80 7.49
N GLU A 90 2.09 -10.69 7.66
CA GLU A 90 1.13 -10.22 6.66
C GLU A 90 1.88 -9.53 5.51
N SER A 91 1.24 -9.54 4.35
CA SER A 91 1.74 -8.96 3.12
C SER A 91 0.57 -8.45 2.30
N MET A 92 0.86 -7.61 1.32
CA MET A 92 -0.11 -7.16 0.34
C MET A 92 0.54 -7.08 -1.03
N PHE A 93 -0.22 -7.36 -2.08
CA PHE A 93 0.22 -7.16 -3.45
C PHE A 93 -0.28 -5.82 -3.97
N LEU A 94 0.64 -4.94 -4.35
CA LEU A 94 0.32 -3.63 -4.92
C LEU A 94 0.26 -3.76 -6.44
N LYS A 95 -0.95 -3.68 -7.00
CA LYS A 95 -1.14 -3.73 -8.45
C LYS A 95 -0.61 -2.45 -9.10
N PRO A 96 -0.24 -2.50 -10.40
CA PRO A 96 -0.04 -1.30 -11.19
C PRO A 96 -1.21 -0.34 -11.07
N ASN A 97 -0.97 0.96 -11.27
CA ASN A 97 -2.00 2.00 -11.30
C ASN A 97 -2.83 2.16 -10.01
N LEU A 98 -2.30 1.71 -8.87
CA LEU A 98 -2.85 1.97 -7.55
C LEU A 98 -1.93 2.93 -6.77
N PRO A 99 -2.46 4.07 -6.28
CA PRO A 99 -1.67 4.99 -5.47
C PRO A 99 -1.47 4.39 -4.08
N HIS A 100 -0.24 4.42 -3.58
CA HIS A 100 0.11 3.90 -2.26
C HIS A 100 1.29 4.68 -1.68
N ALA A 101 1.43 4.63 -0.36
CA ALA A 101 2.54 5.22 0.37
C ALA A 101 2.86 4.39 1.61
N TYR A 102 4.13 4.09 1.83
CA TYR A 102 4.60 3.49 3.07
C TYR A 102 4.81 4.60 4.10
N LEU A 103 4.10 4.49 5.23
CA LEU A 103 4.04 5.57 6.22
C LEU A 103 4.99 5.36 7.40
N ARG A 104 5.14 4.12 7.89
CA ARG A 104 6.00 3.77 9.02
C ARG A 104 6.16 2.26 9.17
N GLY A 105 7.33 1.82 9.63
CA GLY A 105 7.63 0.45 10.00
C GLY A 105 8.65 -0.19 9.06
N ASP A 106 9.05 -1.41 9.39
CA ASP A 106 10.00 -2.19 8.59
C ASP A 106 9.23 -3.23 7.78
N CYS A 107 9.52 -3.35 6.49
CA CYS A 107 8.92 -4.35 5.62
C CYS A 107 9.91 -4.86 4.58
N MET A 108 9.62 -6.04 4.04
CA MET A 108 10.31 -6.59 2.88
C MET A 108 9.51 -6.21 1.64
N GLU A 109 10.10 -5.42 0.75
CA GLU A 109 9.52 -5.07 -0.53
C GLU A 109 10.17 -5.89 -1.65
N LEU A 110 9.34 -6.46 -2.53
CA LEU A 110 9.78 -7.07 -3.77
C LEU A 110 9.08 -6.36 -4.91
N MET A 111 9.86 -5.96 -5.91
CA MET A 111 9.38 -5.27 -7.08
C MET A 111 10.02 -5.86 -8.34
N ALA A 112 9.30 -5.77 -9.45
CA ALA A 112 9.90 -5.98 -10.76
C ALA A 112 11.00 -4.93 -10.99
N ALA A 113 11.96 -5.23 -11.87
CA ALA A 113 13.03 -4.31 -12.22
C ALA A 113 12.49 -3.12 -13.05
N SER A 114 11.89 -2.15 -12.36
CA SER A 114 11.30 -0.94 -12.92
C SER A 114 11.44 0.19 -11.90
N ASP A 115 11.81 1.38 -12.38
CA ASP A 115 11.93 2.61 -11.61
C ASP A 115 10.88 3.66 -12.01
N ASN A 116 9.89 3.25 -12.82
CA ASN A 116 8.80 4.12 -13.25
C ASN A 116 7.89 4.46 -12.07
N VAL A 117 7.93 5.72 -11.62
CA VAL A 117 7.12 6.22 -10.49
C VAL A 117 6.41 7.51 -10.88
N VAL A 118 5.08 7.48 -10.85
CA VAL A 118 4.22 8.67 -10.89
C VAL A 118 3.81 9.02 -9.46
N ARG A 119 4.07 10.26 -9.04
CA ARG A 119 3.93 10.68 -7.63
C ARG A 119 2.61 11.42 -7.40
N ALA A 120 1.99 11.14 -6.25
CA ALA A 120 0.68 11.70 -5.88
C ALA A 120 0.70 12.64 -4.66
N GLY A 121 1.83 12.76 -3.95
CA GLY A 121 1.93 13.55 -2.72
C GLY A 121 3.11 13.11 -1.86
N PHE A 122 3.24 13.72 -0.69
CA PHE A 122 4.31 13.50 0.28
C PHE A 122 5.69 13.57 -0.36
N THR A 123 5.90 14.61 -1.18
CA THR A 123 7.15 14.74 -1.92
C THR A 123 7.38 16.17 -2.39
N PRO A 124 8.62 16.68 -2.27
CA PRO A 124 9.02 17.93 -2.90
C PRO A 124 9.26 17.76 -4.42
N LYS A 125 9.29 16.52 -4.93
CA LYS A 125 9.58 16.22 -6.33
C LYS A 125 8.38 16.55 -7.23
N PHE A 126 8.64 16.60 -8.53
CA PHE A 126 7.62 16.79 -9.56
C PHE A 126 6.52 15.71 -9.48
N LYS A 127 5.29 16.17 -9.67
CA LYS A 127 4.06 15.37 -9.71
C LYS A 127 3.41 15.58 -11.07
N ASP A 128 3.42 14.55 -11.92
CA ASP A 128 2.68 14.56 -13.18
C ASP A 128 1.20 14.25 -12.93
N VAL A 129 0.43 15.30 -12.60
CA VAL A 129 -0.99 15.19 -12.24
C VAL A 129 -1.83 14.66 -13.40
N SER A 130 -1.49 15.02 -14.65
CA SER A 130 -2.21 14.55 -15.83
C SER A 130 -2.04 13.05 -16.02
N THR A 131 -0.81 12.55 -15.97
CA THR A 131 -0.54 11.11 -16.10
C THR A 131 -1.13 10.36 -14.92
N LEU A 132 -0.98 10.88 -13.69
CA LEU A 132 -1.55 10.27 -12.49
C LEU A 132 -3.06 10.07 -12.64
N THR A 133 -3.82 11.13 -12.90
CA THR A 133 -5.29 11.04 -12.93
C THR A 133 -5.83 10.25 -14.12
N ALA A 134 -5.07 10.15 -15.21
CA ALA A 134 -5.43 9.32 -16.35
C ALA A 134 -5.16 7.83 -16.13
N MET A 135 -4.07 7.49 -15.43
CA MET A 135 -3.61 6.08 -15.32
C MET A 135 -4.30 5.29 -14.22
N LEU A 136 -4.83 5.94 -13.17
CA LEU A 136 -5.41 5.24 -12.02
C LEU A 136 -6.64 4.41 -12.38
N ASP A 137 -6.77 3.26 -11.70
CA ASP A 137 -7.86 2.30 -11.96
C ASP A 137 -9.22 2.74 -11.38
N TYR A 138 -9.23 3.58 -10.34
CA TYR A 138 -10.43 4.09 -9.65
C TYR A 138 -11.47 3.05 -9.20
N HIS A 139 -11.05 1.80 -8.98
CA HIS A 139 -11.90 0.78 -8.41
C HIS A 139 -11.83 0.84 -6.87
N PRO A 140 -12.92 1.24 -6.17
CA PRO A 140 -12.93 1.24 -4.72
C PRO A 140 -12.90 -0.20 -4.21
N GLY A 141 -12.19 -0.42 -3.11
CA GLY A 141 -12.08 -1.73 -2.52
C GLY A 141 -11.16 -1.72 -1.30
N LYS A 142 -11.31 -2.74 -0.45
CA LYS A 142 -10.36 -2.99 0.63
C LYS A 142 -9.15 -3.72 0.06
N PRO A 143 -7.94 -3.41 0.53
CA PRO A 143 -6.76 -4.16 0.17
C PRO A 143 -6.87 -5.59 0.69
N GLU A 144 -6.41 -6.54 -0.11
CA GLU A 144 -6.36 -7.95 0.26
C GLU A 144 -5.04 -8.24 0.98
N LEU A 145 -5.16 -8.74 2.22
CA LEU A 145 -4.01 -9.11 3.04
C LEU A 145 -3.75 -10.61 2.89
N MET A 146 -2.47 -10.96 2.79
CA MET A 146 -2.01 -12.33 2.59
C MET A 146 -1.03 -12.73 3.70
N THR A 147 -1.15 -13.95 4.23
CA THR A 147 -0.27 -14.50 5.27
C THR A 147 0.71 -15.55 4.75
N GLY A 148 0.79 -15.70 3.43
CA GLY A 148 1.64 -16.68 2.76
C GLY A 148 1.05 -18.10 2.79
N ILE A 149 1.29 -18.84 1.72
CA ILE A 149 0.86 -20.22 1.53
C ILE A 149 1.86 -21.13 2.27
N PRO A 150 1.41 -22.00 3.20
CA PRO A 150 2.31 -22.94 3.87
C PRO A 150 2.91 -23.96 2.88
N GLU A 151 4.23 -24.07 2.86
CA GLU A 151 5.01 -25.08 2.10
C GLU A 151 5.70 -26.10 3.02
N GLY A 152 5.44 -26.03 4.32
CA GLY A 152 6.02 -26.88 5.35
C GLY A 152 5.68 -26.34 6.74
N PRO A 153 6.22 -26.95 7.82
CA PRO A 153 5.96 -26.48 9.18
C PRO A 153 6.49 -25.05 9.40
N ASN A 154 7.65 -24.76 8.83
CA ASN A 154 8.43 -23.56 9.13
C ASN A 154 8.60 -22.62 7.93
N VAL A 155 7.93 -22.92 6.80
CA VAL A 155 8.11 -22.19 5.53
C VAL A 155 6.77 -21.71 4.99
N ARG A 156 6.72 -20.41 4.66
CA ARG A 156 5.57 -19.75 4.02
C ARG A 156 6.00 -19.11 2.70
N LEU A 157 5.26 -19.37 1.63
CA LEU A 157 5.42 -18.79 0.30
C LEU A 157 4.51 -17.58 0.11
N TYR A 158 5.11 -16.45 -0.26
CA TYR A 158 4.44 -15.24 -0.67
C TYR A 158 4.74 -15.03 -2.15
N ALA A 159 3.71 -15.13 -2.99
CA ALA A 159 3.81 -14.92 -4.43
C ALA A 159 2.67 -14.00 -4.88
N PRO A 160 2.85 -13.19 -5.94
CA PRO A 160 1.75 -12.44 -6.52
C PRO A 160 0.54 -13.34 -6.82
N PRO A 161 -0.70 -12.89 -6.55
CA PRO A 161 -1.90 -13.71 -6.73
C PRO A 161 -2.29 -13.94 -8.20
N SER A 162 -1.54 -13.35 -9.15
CA SER A 162 -1.82 -13.41 -10.59
C SER A 162 -0.63 -13.99 -11.33
N GLU A 163 -0.88 -14.94 -12.23
CA GLU A 163 0.12 -15.49 -13.14
C GLU A 163 0.72 -14.44 -14.09
N GLN A 164 0.11 -13.25 -14.16
CA GLN A 164 0.61 -12.12 -14.95
C GLN A 164 1.87 -11.49 -14.34
N PHE A 165 2.18 -11.78 -13.07
CA PHE A 165 3.36 -11.22 -12.39
C PHE A 165 4.23 -12.36 -11.78
N PRO A 166 4.86 -13.20 -12.62
CA PRO A 166 5.62 -14.37 -12.15
C PRO A 166 7.07 -14.03 -11.73
N GLU A 167 7.47 -12.76 -11.72
CA GLU A 167 8.87 -12.35 -11.69
C GLU A 167 9.57 -12.63 -10.35
N PHE A 168 8.82 -12.64 -9.25
CA PHE A 168 9.39 -12.83 -7.91
C PHE A 168 8.45 -13.58 -6.97
N ALA A 169 9.06 -14.27 -6.01
CA ALA A 169 8.37 -14.85 -4.86
C ALA A 169 9.29 -14.81 -3.64
N LEU A 170 8.70 -14.69 -2.45
CA LEU A 170 9.40 -14.69 -1.18
C LEU A 170 9.03 -15.94 -0.39
N ARG A 171 10.05 -16.67 0.08
CA ARG A 171 9.87 -17.71 1.09
C ARG A 171 10.35 -17.19 2.42
N ARG A 172 9.45 -17.13 3.40
CA ARG A 172 9.78 -16.81 4.79
C ARG A 172 9.98 -18.11 5.55
N CYS A 173 11.15 -18.26 6.15
CA CYS A 173 11.48 -19.39 7.02
C CYS A 173 11.59 -18.91 8.46
N VAL A 174 10.90 -19.57 9.39
CA VAL A 174 10.97 -19.29 10.83
C VAL A 174 11.33 -20.60 11.52
N LEU A 175 12.51 -20.64 12.16
CA LEU A 175 13.04 -21.84 12.80
C LEU A 175 13.21 -21.59 14.30
N SER A 176 12.83 -22.57 15.10
CA SER A 176 13.18 -22.66 16.52
C SER A 176 14.57 -23.29 16.69
N ALA A 177 15.12 -23.21 17.90
CA ALA A 177 16.43 -23.81 18.18
C ALA A 177 16.44 -25.31 17.90
N GLY A 178 17.39 -25.75 17.07
CA GLY A 178 17.53 -27.16 16.65
C GLY A 178 16.60 -27.57 15.50
N GLU A 179 15.76 -26.67 14.99
CA GLU A 179 14.97 -26.95 13.79
C GLU A 179 15.74 -26.63 12.51
N GLU A 180 15.46 -27.39 11.46
CA GLU A 180 16.02 -27.20 10.12
C GLU A 180 14.89 -27.09 9.09
N ALA A 181 15.13 -26.34 8.00
CA ALA A 181 14.26 -26.33 6.84
C ALA A 181 15.07 -26.44 5.55
N SER A 182 14.58 -27.24 4.61
CA SER A 182 15.13 -27.35 3.25
C SER A 182 14.20 -26.68 2.26
N LEU A 183 14.76 -25.78 1.44
CA LEU A 183 14.02 -25.04 0.41
C LEU A 183 14.10 -25.70 -0.98
N GLY A 184 14.64 -26.92 -1.05
CA GLY A 184 14.88 -27.64 -2.30
C GLY A 184 15.81 -26.90 -3.26
N THR A 185 16.03 -27.50 -4.43
CA THR A 185 16.75 -26.85 -5.53
C THR A 185 15.88 -25.82 -6.23
N SER A 186 16.52 -24.85 -6.90
CA SER A 186 15.85 -23.78 -7.65
C SER A 186 16.41 -23.77 -9.07
N SER A 187 15.54 -23.62 -10.07
CA SER A 187 15.97 -23.21 -11.41
C SER A 187 16.21 -21.70 -11.51
N CYS A 188 15.69 -20.92 -10.55
CA CYS A 188 15.82 -19.46 -10.50
C CYS A 188 16.86 -19.02 -9.45
N PRO A 189 17.56 -17.89 -9.65
CA PRO A 189 18.42 -17.29 -8.64
C PRO A 189 17.69 -17.06 -7.31
N ARG A 190 18.41 -17.17 -6.19
CA ARG A 190 17.89 -16.90 -4.85
C ARG A 190 18.82 -15.97 -4.08
N VAL A 191 18.22 -15.06 -3.33
CA VAL A 191 18.90 -14.21 -2.34
C VAL A 191 18.32 -14.57 -0.98
N ALA A 192 19.17 -14.76 0.02
CA ALA A 192 18.77 -15.06 1.39
C ALA A 192 19.19 -13.91 2.30
N ILE A 193 18.28 -13.49 3.18
CA ILE A 193 18.51 -12.44 4.16
C ILE A 193 18.03 -12.96 5.51
N CYS A 194 18.92 -12.95 6.52
CA CYS A 194 18.55 -13.25 7.90
C CYS A 194 18.06 -11.95 8.56
N THR A 195 16.79 -11.91 8.95
CA THR A 195 16.18 -10.72 9.57
C THR A 195 16.19 -10.77 11.10
N SER A 196 16.45 -11.93 11.70
CA SER A 196 16.43 -12.15 13.14
C SER A 196 17.06 -13.49 13.50
N GLY A 197 17.60 -13.61 14.71
CA GLY A 197 18.24 -14.83 15.20
C GLY A 197 19.75 -14.80 14.99
N GLY A 198 20.45 -15.41 15.94
CA GLY A 198 21.90 -15.50 16.07
C GLY A 198 22.24 -16.35 17.27
#